data_AF-A0A959Y1B7-F1
#
_entry.id   AF-A0A959Y1B7-F1
#
_cell.length_a   1.000
_cell.length_b   1.000
_cell.length_c   1.000
_cell.angle_alpha   90.00
_cell.angle_beta   90.00
_cell.angle_gamma   90.00
#
_symmetry.space_group_name_H-M   'P 1'
#
loop_
_entity.id
_entity.type
_entity.pdbx_description
1 polymer ?
#
loop_
_entity_poly.entity_id
_entity_poly.type
_entity_poly.pdbx_seq_one_letter_code
_entity_poly.pdbx_strand_id
1 'polypeptide(L)'
;MRDLFYTTSIGLIVAIGIIGWWVPGAWWAYVVVLPLFLIGVLNTLQHRHTILRNFPVLGYARYFFEFIAPEIQQYFIERHTDGRPFSRQQRALAYTRAKNVSDTVPFGTQLDI
;
A
#
# COMPACT_ATOMS: atom_id res chain seq x y z
N MET A 1 0.68 12.69 12.61
CA MET A 1 -0.17 11.63 12.01
C MET A 1 -0.40 10.45 12.94
N ARG A 2 0.63 9.96 13.64
CA ARG A 2 0.48 8.90 14.65
C ARG A 2 -0.50 9.29 15.78
N ASP A 3 -0.39 10.50 16.31
CA ASP A 3 -1.30 10.99 17.36
C ASP A 3 -2.74 11.14 16.86
N LEU A 4 -2.90 11.58 15.61
CA LEU A 4 -4.20 11.66 14.93
C LEU A 4 -4.84 10.28 14.75
N PHE A 5 -4.03 9.24 14.47
CA PHE A 5 -4.51 7.86 14.41
C PHE A 5 -5.04 7.39 15.77
N TYR A 6 -4.32 7.69 16.87
CA TYR A 6 -4.78 7.30 18.20
C TYR A 6 -6.05 8.04 18.60
N THR A 7 -6.12 9.36 18.40
CA THR A 7 -7.31 10.14 18.78
C THR A 7 -8.54 9.75 17.97
N THR A 8 -8.40 9.53 16.66
CA THR A 8 -9.51 9.07 15.82
C THR A 8 -9.94 7.65 16.16
N SER A 9 -9.01 6.72 16.41
CA SER A 9 -9.34 5.34 16.76
C SER A 9 -10.01 5.23 18.13
N ILE A 10 -9.52 5.96 19.13
CA ILE A 10 -10.13 6.01 20.47
C ILE A 10 -11.51 6.64 20.38
N GLY A 11 -11.66 7.75 19.65
CA GLY A 11 -12.96 8.39 19.44
C GLY A 11 -13.97 7.45 18.77
N LEU A 12 -13.54 6.69 17.77
CA LEU A 12 -14.39 5.72 17.07
C LEU A 12 -14.79 4.53 17.96
N ILE A 13 -13.87 4.01 18.77
CA ILE A 13 -14.15 2.96 19.76
C ILE A 13 -15.18 3.45 20.78
N VAL A 14 -15.02 4.66 21.30
CA VAL A 14 -15.95 5.26 22.27
C VAL A 14 -17.33 5.51 21.63
N ALA A 15 -17.36 6.04 20.40
CA ALA A 15 -18.60 6.28 19.67
C ALA A 15 -19.40 5.00 19.44
N ILE A 16 -18.75 3.90 19.04
CA ILE A 16 -19.40 2.58 18.89
C ILE A 16 -19.98 2.11 20.23
N GLY A 17 -19.26 2.34 21.33
CA GLY A 17 -19.72 1.98 22.67
C GLY A 17 -20.99 2.74 23.05
N ILE A 18 -21.02 4.06 22.81
CA ILE A 18 -22.19 4.91 23.05
C ILE A 18 -23.38 4.47 22.19
N ILE A 19 -23.16 4.21 20.90
CA ILE A 19 -24.20 3.77 19.96
C ILE A 19 -24.73 2.38 20.33
N GLY A 20 -23.86 1.50 20.84
CA GLY A 20 -24.20 0.16 21.30
C GLY A 20 -25.26 0.11 22.41
N TRP A 21 -25.40 1.19 23.19
CA TRP A 21 -26.47 1.31 24.19
C TRP A 21 -27.87 1.44 23.57
N TRP A 22 -27.97 2.08 22.40
CA TRP A 22 -29.23 2.31 21.69
C TRP A 22 -29.49 1.23 20.65
N VAL A 23 -28.41 0.71 20.05
CA VAL A 23 -28.45 -0.29 18.98
C VAL A 23 -27.54 -1.45 19.37
N PRO A 24 -28.08 -2.52 19.96
CA PRO A 24 -27.28 -3.68 20.37
C PRO A 24 -26.50 -4.33 19.21
N GLY A 25 -26.95 -4.15 17.96
CA GLY A 25 -26.21 -4.61 16.78
C GLY A 25 -24.85 -3.91 16.58
N ALA A 26 -24.66 -2.69 17.10
CA ALA A 26 -23.43 -1.93 16.91
C ALA A 26 -22.21 -2.55 17.61
N TRP A 27 -22.42 -3.39 18.65
CA TRP A 27 -21.34 -4.12 19.32
C TRP A 27 -20.57 -5.05 18.36
N TRP A 28 -21.22 -5.55 17.31
CA TRP A 28 -20.55 -6.36 16.27
C TRP A 28 -19.47 -5.59 15.52
N ALA A 29 -19.54 -4.26 15.45
CA ALA A 29 -18.50 -3.45 14.82
C ALA A 29 -17.14 -3.61 15.49
N TYR A 30 -17.10 -3.93 16.80
CA TYR A 30 -15.85 -4.17 17.51
C TYR A 30 -15.06 -5.37 16.98
N VAL A 31 -15.74 -6.36 16.39
CA VAL A 31 -15.09 -7.52 15.76
C VAL A 31 -14.14 -7.09 14.65
N VAL A 32 -14.43 -5.99 13.96
CA VAL A 32 -13.56 -5.46 12.89
C VAL A 32 -12.66 -4.34 13.40
N VAL A 33 -13.20 -3.45 14.23
CA VAL A 33 -12.49 -2.25 14.68
C VAL A 33 -11.35 -2.57 15.64
N LEU A 34 -11.53 -3.50 16.58
CA LEU A 34 -10.49 -3.83 17.56
C LEU A 34 -9.26 -4.48 16.91
N PRO A 35 -9.39 -5.48 16.02
CA PRO A 35 -8.23 -6.03 15.31
C PRO A 35 -7.50 -4.99 14.47
N LEU A 36 -8.21 -4.11 13.76
CA LEU A 36 -7.59 -3.04 12.97
C LEU A 36 -6.82 -2.05 13.84
N PHE A 37 -7.39 -1.66 14.99
CA PHE A 37 -6.70 -0.83 15.96
C PHE A 37 -5.42 -1.50 16.46
N LEU A 38 -5.51 -2.78 16.82
CA LEU A 38 -4.38 -3.56 17.32
C LEU A 38 -3.26 -3.69 16.27
N ILE A 39 -3.61 -3.98 15.02
CA ILE A 39 -2.67 -3.97 13.89
C ILE A 39 -2.03 -2.59 13.71
N GLY A 40 -2.81 -1.52 13.82
CA GLY A 40 -2.30 -0.15 13.79
C GLY A 40 -1.28 0.12 14.89
N VAL A 41 -1.57 -0.31 16.13
CA VAL A 41 -0.64 -0.22 17.26
C VAL A 41 0.64 -1.01 16.98
N LEU A 42 0.55 -2.26 16.53
CA LEU A 42 1.73 -3.06 16.18
C LEU A 42 2.58 -2.39 15.08
N ASN A 43 1.92 -1.80 14.07
CA ASN A 43 2.58 -1.04 13.01
C ASN A 43 3.27 0.23 13.51
N THR A 44 2.77 0.85 14.58
CA THR A 44 3.45 2.02 15.18
C THR A 44 4.70 1.63 15.97
N LEU A 45 4.76 0.40 16.48
CA LEU A 45 5.87 -0.10 17.29
C LEU A 45 7.03 -0.63 16.43
N GLN A 46 6.73 -1.21 15.27
CA GLN A 46 7.80 -1.71 14.39
C GLN A 46 8.73 -0.59 13.88
N HIS A 47 10.00 -0.94 13.67
CA HIS A 47 11.01 -0.03 13.15
C HIS A 47 11.40 -0.30 11.68
N ARG A 48 10.91 -1.38 11.07
CA ARG A 48 11.32 -1.80 9.72
C ARG A 48 10.70 -0.97 8.61
N HIS A 49 9.43 -0.59 8.75
CA HIS A 49 8.67 0.12 7.71
C HIS A 49 8.27 1.52 8.16
N THR A 50 9.07 2.52 7.80
CA THR A 50 8.86 3.94 8.19
C THR A 50 7.50 4.48 7.79
N ILE A 51 6.95 4.04 6.65
CA ILE A 51 5.64 4.49 6.14
C ILE A 51 4.51 3.96 7.04
N LEU A 52 4.48 2.66 7.32
CA LEU A 52 3.49 2.04 8.21
C LEU A 52 3.58 2.58 9.63
N ARG A 53 4.78 2.97 10.07
CA ARG A 53 5.00 3.59 11.38
C ARG A 53 4.37 4.97 11.49
N ASN A 54 4.43 5.79 10.42
CA ASN A 54 3.90 7.15 10.41
C ASN A 54 2.42 7.24 10.01
N PHE A 55 1.95 6.27 9.21
CA PHE A 55 0.57 6.12 8.75
C PHE A 55 0.07 4.71 9.08
N PRO A 56 -0.29 4.45 10.34
CA PRO A 56 -0.78 3.13 10.77
C PRO A 56 -2.04 2.78 9.99
N VAL A 57 -2.13 1.55 9.49
CA VAL A 57 -3.22 1.04 8.63
C VAL A 57 -3.28 1.70 7.24
N LEU A 58 -3.31 3.03 7.15
CA LEU A 58 -3.37 3.75 5.86
C LEU A 58 -2.15 3.53 4.98
N GLY A 59 -0.98 3.24 5.56
CA GLY A 59 0.22 2.91 4.80
C GLY A 59 0.09 1.65 3.93
N TYR A 60 -0.85 0.74 4.24
CA TYR A 60 -1.13 -0.41 3.37
C TYR A 60 -1.73 -0.01 2.03
N ALA A 61 -2.47 1.10 1.96
CA ALA A 61 -3.03 1.59 0.69
C ALA A 61 -1.93 1.89 -0.33
N ARG A 62 -0.78 2.41 0.10
CA ARG A 62 0.38 2.61 -0.78
C ARG A 62 0.81 1.30 -1.44
N TYR A 63 1.01 0.25 -0.65
CA TYR A 63 1.46 -1.04 -1.15
C TYR A 63 0.42 -1.73 -2.01
N PHE A 64 -0.87 -1.56 -1.67
CA PHE A 64 -1.98 -2.03 -2.48
C PHE A 64 -2.01 -1.35 -3.86
N PHE A 65 -1.84 -0.03 -3.92
CA PHE A 65 -1.76 0.67 -5.20
C PHE A 65 -0.48 0.36 -5.95
N GLU A 66 0.65 0.14 -5.27
CA GLU A 66 1.89 -0.29 -5.91
C GLU A 66 1.75 -1.67 -6.58
N PHE A 67 0.95 -2.56 -5.98
CA PHE A 67 0.61 -3.86 -6.56
C PHE A 67 -0.27 -3.75 -7.80
N ILE A 68 -1.28 -2.86 -7.80
CA ILE A 68 -2.22 -2.67 -8.92
C ILE A 68 -1.63 -1.77 -10.03
N ALA A 69 -0.71 -0.87 -9.68
CA ALA A 69 -0.08 0.07 -10.61
C ALA A 69 0.43 -0.55 -11.93
N PRO A 70 1.16 -1.69 -11.94
CA PRO A 70 1.62 -2.31 -13.18
C PRO A 70 0.47 -2.72 -14.11
N GLU A 71 -0.60 -3.29 -13.57
CA GLU A 71 -1.76 -3.73 -14.36
C GLU A 71 -2.46 -2.51 -15.00
N ILE A 72 -2.72 -1.46 -14.21
CA ILE A 72 -3.32 -0.22 -14.74
C ILE A 72 -2.44 0.38 -15.83
N GLN A 73 -1.13 0.44 -15.61
CA GLN A 73 -0.20 0.99 -16.59
C GLN A 73 -0.21 0.20 -17.89
N GLN A 74 -0.31 -1.12 -17.80
CA GLN A 74 -0.25 -2.02 -18.95
C GLN A 74 -1.50 -1.99 -19.84
N TYR A 75 -2.69 -1.79 -19.26
CA TYR A 75 -3.93 -1.81 -20.04
C TYR A 75 -4.42 -0.43 -20.47
N PHE A 76 -4.10 0.63 -19.70
CA PHE A 76 -4.63 1.97 -19.95
C PHE A 76 -3.61 2.97 -20.49
N ILE A 77 -2.30 2.74 -20.27
CA ILE A 77 -1.26 3.77 -20.48
C ILE A 77 -0.14 3.27 -21.42
N GLU A 78 -0.10 1.99 -21.77
CA GLU A 78 1.10 1.34 -22.32
C GLU A 78 1.68 2.01 -23.58
N ARG A 79 2.82 2.69 -23.38
CA ARG A 79 3.97 2.77 -24.28
C ARG A 79 5.24 2.66 -23.43
N HIS A 80 5.84 1.47 -23.39
CA HIS A 80 7.10 1.21 -22.66
C HIS A 80 8.33 1.96 -23.20
N THR A 81 8.18 2.59 -24.37
CA THR A 81 9.22 3.29 -25.13
C THR A 81 9.29 4.79 -24.85
N ASP A 82 8.27 5.39 -24.24
CA ASP A 82 8.07 6.84 -24.27
C ASP A 82 8.78 7.60 -23.12
N GLY A 83 9.64 6.91 -22.36
CA GLY A 83 10.46 7.54 -21.32
C GLY A 83 11.68 8.25 -21.92
N ARG A 84 11.70 9.59 -21.90
CA ARG A 84 12.92 10.38 -22.15
C ARG A 84 13.57 10.77 -20.81
N PRO A 85 14.90 10.74 -20.66
CA PRO A 85 15.92 10.26 -21.62
C PRO A 85 16.10 8.73 -21.63
N PHE A 86 15.58 8.01 -20.62
CA PHE A 86 15.65 6.54 -20.55
C PHE A 86 14.27 5.91 -20.36
N SER A 87 13.99 4.88 -21.15
CA SER A 87 12.74 4.13 -21.09
C SER A 87 12.65 3.32 -19.79
N ARG A 88 11.43 2.89 -19.41
CA ARG A 88 11.24 2.08 -18.21
C ARG A 88 12.02 0.76 -18.29
N GLN A 89 12.09 0.16 -19.48
CA GLN A 89 12.88 -1.04 -19.74
C GLN A 89 14.37 -0.83 -19.47
N GLN A 90 14.94 0.28 -19.96
CA GLN A 90 16.36 0.58 -19.76
C GLN A 90 16.70 0.76 -18.27
N ARG A 91 15.83 1.42 -17.50
CA ARG A 91 15.99 1.54 -16.04
C ARG A 91 15.87 0.20 -15.33
N ALA A 92 14.90 -0.63 -15.70
CA ALA A 92 14.74 -1.97 -15.13
C ALA A 92 15.99 -2.82 -15.36
N LEU A 93 16.52 -2.84 -16.59
CA LEU A 93 17.74 -3.56 -16.94
C LEU A 93 18.95 -3.12 -16.09
N ALA A 94 19.12 -1.80 -15.90
CA ALA A 94 20.20 -1.26 -15.07
C ALA A 94 20.08 -1.73 -13.61
N TYR A 95 18.86 -1.72 -13.03
CA TYR A 95 18.64 -2.21 -11.67
C TYR A 95 18.86 -3.71 -11.51
N THR A 96 18.43 -4.52 -12.48
CA THR A 96 18.61 -5.98 -12.44
C THR A 96 20.10 -6.34 -12.48
N ARG A 97 20.88 -5.67 -13.34
CA ARG A 97 22.34 -5.81 -13.40
C ARG A 97 23.03 -5.38 -12.12
N ALA A 98 22.64 -4.22 -11.57
CA ALA A 98 23.21 -3.73 -10.31
C ALA A 98 22.93 -4.66 -9.12
N LYS A 99 21.85 -5.42 -9.17
CA LYS A 99 21.49 -6.42 -8.15
C LYS A 99 22.09 -7.81 -8.39
N ASN A 100 22.92 -8.01 -9.43
CA ASN A 100 23.45 -9.33 -9.83
C ASN A 100 22.35 -10.39 -10.01
N VAL A 101 21.18 -9.98 -10.52
CA VAL A 101 20.08 -10.88 -10.88
C VAL A 101 20.12 -11.12 -12.38
N SER A 102 19.65 -12.28 -12.85
CA SER A 102 19.58 -12.60 -14.28
C SER A 102 18.88 -11.49 -15.06
N ASP A 103 19.58 -10.92 -16.04
CA ASP A 103 19.12 -9.84 -16.92
C ASP A 103 18.61 -10.36 -18.28
N THR A 104 18.43 -11.68 -18.40
CA THR A 104 17.97 -12.32 -19.64
C THR A 104 16.47 -12.09 -19.84
N VAL A 105 16.11 -11.40 -20.92
CA VAL A 105 14.72 -11.16 -21.34
C VAL A 105 14.42 -12.04 -22.56
N PRO A 106 13.24 -12.70 -22.65
CA PRO A 106 12.87 -13.51 -23.81
C PRO A 106 12.89 -12.69 -25.12
N PHE A 107 13.25 -13.37 -26.21
CA PHE A 107 13.39 -12.76 -27.52
C PHE A 107 12.03 -12.30 -28.05
N GLY A 108 11.90 -11.01 -28.37
CA GLY A 108 10.69 -10.38 -28.92
C GLY A 108 10.82 -8.85 -28.96
N THR A 109 10.48 -8.22 -30.08
CA THR A 109 10.53 -6.75 -30.20
C THR A 109 9.24 -6.15 -29.65
N GLN A 110 9.35 -5.25 -28.67
CA GLN A 110 8.21 -4.42 -28.24
C GLN A 110 8.11 -3.11 -29.05
N LEU A 111 8.96 -2.96 -30.06
CA LEU A 111 8.91 -1.87 -31.02
C LEU A 111 7.99 -2.30 -32.16
N ASP A 112 7.00 -1.48 -32.50
CA ASP A 112 6.29 -1.56 -33.78
C ASP A 112 7.32 -1.23 -34.88
N ILE A 113 7.58 -2.19 -35.78
CA ILE A 113 8.39 -2.05 -37.00
C ILE A 113 7.50 -2.00 -38.22
#